data_AF-D3D4L2-F1
#
_entry.id   AF-D3D4L2-F1
#
_cell.length_a   1.000
_cell.length_b   1.000
_cell.length_c   1.000
_cell.angle_alpha   90.00
_cell.angle_beta   90.00
_cell.angle_gamma   90.00
#
_symmetry.space_group_name_H-M   'P 1'
#
loop_
_entity.id
_entity.type
_entity.pdbx_description
1 polymer ?
#
loop_
_entity_poly.entity_id
_entity_poly.type
_entity_poly.pdbx_seq_one_letter_code
_entity_poly.pdbx_strand_id
1 'polypeptide(L)'
;MTFPVLGKIEVNGPDAAPLYTYLRSEAPGDFGPESGFLYDHIKRSRPEAIGTDEVKWNFTKFLVDGDGKVVRRFEPTVTPEELRGELDGALA
;
A
#
# COMPACT_ATOMS: atom_id res chain seq x y z
N MET A 1 -19.00 1.34 -13.12
CA MET A 1 -18.93 0.57 -11.86
C MET A 1 -18.51 1.51 -10.75
N THR A 2 -19.14 1.42 -9.58
CA THR A 2 -18.76 2.18 -8.38
C THR A 2 -18.46 1.20 -7.25
N PHE A 3 -17.50 1.53 -6.40
CA PHE A 3 -17.10 0.72 -5.26
C PHE A 3 -17.62 1.35 -3.96
N PRO A 4 -17.92 0.57 -2.92
CA PRO A 4 -18.35 1.11 -1.64
C PRO A 4 -17.20 1.88 -0.97
N VAL A 5 -17.52 3.03 -0.39
CA VAL A 5 -16.62 3.73 0.53
C VAL A 5 -16.95 3.24 1.94
N LEU A 6 -15.93 2.78 2.66
CA LEU A 6 -16.06 2.26 4.02
C LEU A 6 -15.89 3.37 5.07
N GLY A 7 -16.19 3.07 6.33
CA GLY A 7 -15.95 3.99 7.45
C GLY A 7 -14.46 4.31 7.63
N LYS A 8 -14.18 5.49 8.21
CA LYS A 8 -12.81 5.92 8.51
C LYS A 8 -12.19 5.01 9.58
N ILE A 9 -10.96 4.58 9.35
CA ILE A 9 -10.14 3.76 10.26
C ILE A 9 -8.70 4.24 10.24
N GLU A 10 -7.93 3.87 11.26
CA GLU A 10 -6.48 4.02 11.26
C GLU A 10 -5.80 2.84 10.55
N VAL A 11 -4.79 3.13 9.73
CA VAL A 11 -4.07 2.12 8.93
C VAL A 11 -2.66 1.84 9.43
N ASN A 12 -2.11 2.75 10.25
CA ASN A 12 -0.80 2.67 10.87
C ASN A 12 -0.92 2.93 12.39
N GLY A 13 0.18 2.72 13.12
CA GLY A 13 0.23 2.97 14.56
C GLY A 13 -0.42 1.86 15.41
N PRO A 14 -0.49 2.07 16.74
CA PRO A 14 -0.97 1.06 17.69
C PRO A 14 -2.46 0.73 17.54
N ASP A 15 -3.25 1.69 17.05
CA ASP A 15 -4.70 1.55 16.86
C ASP A 15 -5.08 1.15 15.43
N ALA A 16 -4.10 0.71 14.62
CA ALA A 16 -4.35 0.28 13.25
C ALA A 16 -5.37 -0.85 13.20
N ALA A 17 -6.35 -0.74 12.30
CA ALA A 17 -7.35 -1.78 12.11
C ALA A 17 -6.66 -3.14 11.82
N PRO A 18 -7.16 -4.27 12.39
CA PRO A 18 -6.51 -5.57 12.25
C PRO A 18 -6.24 -5.98 10.80
N LEU A 19 -7.15 -5.61 9.88
CA LEU A 19 -6.97 -5.83 8.44
C LEU A 19 -5.70 -5.16 7.91
N TYR A 20 -5.44 -3.89 8.25
CA TYR A 20 -4.26 -3.18 7.76
C TYR A 20 -2.97 -3.64 8.43
N THR A 21 -3.04 -4.12 9.67
CA THR A 21 -1.90 -4.80 10.31
C THR A 21 -1.53 -6.08 9.54
N TYR A 22 -2.52 -6.90 9.18
CA TYR A 22 -2.31 -8.10 8.36
C TYR A 22 -1.81 -7.78 6.94
N LEU A 23 -2.44 -6.83 6.25
CA LEU A 23 -2.04 -6.48 4.87
C LEU A 23 -0.58 -5.99 4.81
N ARG A 24 -0.16 -5.16 5.77
CA ARG A 24 1.23 -4.67 5.85
C ARG A 24 2.22 -5.77 6.21
N SER A 25 1.85 -6.72 7.09
CA SER A 25 2.75 -7.83 7.43
C SER A 25 2.96 -8.80 6.27
N GLU A 26 1.90 -9.10 5.51
CA GLU A 26 1.99 -9.99 4.35
C GLU A 26 2.66 -9.33 3.14
N ALA A 27 2.45 -8.01 2.97
CA ALA A 27 3.05 -7.21 1.91
C ALA A 27 3.61 -5.90 2.47
N PRO A 28 4.85 -5.89 2.99
CA PRO A 28 5.45 -4.72 3.66
C PRO A 28 5.65 -3.51 2.74
N GLY A 29 5.62 -3.73 1.42
CA GLY A 29 5.85 -2.70 0.41
C GLY A 29 7.34 -2.54 0.11
N ASP A 30 7.64 -1.79 -0.94
CA ASP A 30 8.98 -1.57 -1.48
C ASP A 30 9.37 -0.09 -1.50
N PHE A 31 8.68 0.75 -0.70
CA PHE A 31 8.91 2.20 -0.67
C PHE A 31 10.37 2.58 -0.43
N GLY A 32 10.98 3.19 -1.43
CA GLY A 32 12.36 3.63 -1.44
C GLY A 32 12.60 4.84 -2.36
N PRO A 33 13.88 5.14 -2.66
CA PRO A 33 14.27 6.31 -3.45
C PRO A 33 13.61 6.42 -4.84
N GLU A 34 13.19 5.31 -5.42
CA GLU A 34 12.44 5.25 -6.68
C GLU A 34 11.07 5.94 -6.61
N SER A 35 10.52 6.14 -5.40
CA SER A 35 9.33 6.98 -5.18
C SER A 35 9.59 8.49 -5.34
N GLY A 36 10.83 8.89 -5.64
CA GLY A 36 11.22 10.24 -6.06
C GLY A 36 10.89 11.30 -5.00
N PHE A 37 10.15 12.32 -5.41
CA PHE A 37 9.76 13.42 -4.53
C PHE A 37 9.05 12.94 -3.26
N LEU A 38 8.21 11.91 -3.35
CA LEU A 38 7.49 11.39 -2.19
C LEU A 38 8.46 10.78 -1.18
N TYR A 39 9.50 10.07 -1.62
CA TYR A 39 10.54 9.55 -0.74
C TYR A 39 11.26 10.67 -0.01
N ASP A 40 11.71 11.69 -0.74
CA ASP A 40 12.40 12.84 -0.15
C ASP A 40 11.52 13.59 0.86
N HIS A 41 10.23 13.71 0.55
CA HIS A 41 9.26 14.35 1.43
C HIS A 41 9.10 13.57 2.73
N ILE A 42 8.83 12.26 2.66
CA ILE A 42 8.63 11.41 3.86
C ILE A 42 9.92 11.29 4.67
N LYS A 43 11.07 11.14 4.02
CA LYS A 43 12.37 11.09 4.71
C LYS A 43 12.65 12.35 5.53
N ARG A 44 12.16 13.52 5.10
CA ARG A 44 12.31 14.78 5.84
C ARG A 44 11.27 14.97 6.94
N SER A 45 10.02 14.57 6.71
CA SER A 45 8.92 14.82 7.64
C SER A 45 8.73 13.71 8.68
N ARG A 46 8.99 12.46 8.29
CA ARG A 46 8.80 11.23 9.08
C ARG A 46 9.90 10.19 8.77
N PRO A 47 11.18 10.48 9.08
CA PRO A 47 12.29 9.57 8.81
C PRO A 47 12.11 8.20 9.47
N GLU A 48 11.45 8.12 10.63
CA GLU A 48 11.16 6.88 11.36
C GLU A 48 10.24 5.93 10.60
N ALA A 49 9.47 6.43 9.63
CA ALA A 49 8.60 5.60 8.81
C ALA A 49 9.39 4.85 7.71
N ILE A 50 10.60 5.30 7.35
CA ILE A 50 11.42 4.67 6.30
C ILE A 50 11.93 3.31 6.77
N GLY A 51 11.83 2.29 5.93
CA GLY A 51 12.25 0.91 6.26
C GLY A 51 11.26 0.14 7.15
N THR A 52 10.09 0.72 7.41
CA THR A 52 8.97 0.03 8.07
C THR A 52 7.93 -0.44 7.05
N ASP A 53 7.01 -1.30 7.48
CA ASP A 53 5.86 -1.75 6.67
C ASP A 53 4.72 -0.71 6.60
N GLU A 54 4.84 0.45 7.27
CA GLU A 54 3.76 1.45 7.33
C GLU A 54 3.31 1.91 5.93
N VAL A 55 2.02 2.22 5.80
CA VAL A 55 1.47 2.91 4.63
C VAL A 55 2.00 4.35 4.63
N LYS A 56 2.84 4.69 3.65
CA LYS A 56 3.59 5.96 3.65
C LYS A 56 2.75 7.15 3.26
N TRP A 57 1.75 6.94 2.39
CA TRP A 57 0.88 7.99 1.90
C TRP A 57 -0.48 7.44 1.44
N ASN A 58 -1.40 8.37 1.16
CA ASN A 58 -2.69 8.08 0.55
C ASN A 58 -2.53 7.36 -0.78
N PHE A 59 -3.50 6.50 -1.11
CA PHE A 59 -3.53 5.68 -2.33
C PHE A 59 -2.44 4.59 -2.41
N THR A 60 -2.00 4.06 -1.27
CA THR A 60 -1.37 2.72 -1.27
C THR A 60 -2.44 1.66 -1.52
N LYS A 61 -2.17 0.69 -2.40
CA LYS A 61 -3.16 -0.33 -2.80
C LYS A 61 -2.65 -1.73 -2.46
N PHE A 62 -3.56 -2.64 -2.14
CA PHE A 62 -3.26 -4.05 -1.90
C PHE A 62 -4.09 -4.90 -2.86
N LEU A 63 -3.44 -5.87 -3.51
CA LEU A 63 -4.10 -6.89 -4.30
C LEU A 63 -4.29 -8.13 -3.44
N VAL A 64 -5.53 -8.57 -3.33
CA VAL A 64 -5.94 -9.78 -2.62
C VAL A 64 -6.68 -10.67 -3.62
N ASP A 65 -6.32 -11.95 -3.68
CA ASP A 65 -6.95 -12.92 -4.59
C ASP A 65 -8.30 -13.45 -4.06
N GLY A 66 -8.93 -14.33 -4.84
CA GLY A 66 -10.23 -14.91 -4.50
C GLY A 66 -10.23 -15.81 -3.26
N ASP A 67 -9.07 -16.31 -2.86
CA ASP A 67 -8.90 -17.14 -1.66
C ASP A 67 -8.56 -16.29 -0.42
N GLY A 68 -8.43 -14.97 -0.59
CA GLY A 68 -8.12 -14.03 0.48
C GLY A 68 -6.62 -13.87 0.75
N LYS A 69 -5.75 -14.39 -0.10
CA LYS A 69 -4.30 -14.24 0.04
C LYS A 69 -3.85 -12.88 -0.49
N VAL A 70 -2.96 -12.23 0.26
CA VAL A 70 -2.34 -10.97 -0.17
C VAL A 70 -1.29 -11.30 -1.23
N VAL A 71 -1.51 -10.79 -2.44
CA VAL A 71 -0.63 -11.06 -3.60
C VAL A 71 0.46 -10.01 -3.69
N ARG A 72 0.09 -8.73 -3.57
CA ARG A 72 1.01 -7.61 -3.78
C ARG A 72 0.51 -6.33 -3.12
N ARG A 73 1.46 -5.45 -2.77
CA ARG A 73 1.23 -4.05 -2.43
C ARG A 73 1.77 -3.14 -3.54
N PHE A 74 1.05 -2.06 -3.82
CA PHE A 74 1.43 -1.04 -4.80
C PHE A 74 1.55 0.32 -4.12
N GLU A 75 2.69 0.97 -4.33
CA GLU A 75 2.96 2.28 -3.77
C GLU A 75 2.09 3.38 -4.40
N PRO A 76 1.92 4.52 -3.71
CA PRO A 76 1.09 5.63 -4.17
C PRO A 76 1.39 6.14 -5.58
N THR A 77 2.66 6.05 -5.99
CA THR A 77 3.18 6.51 -7.28
C THR A 77 2.81 5.60 -8.45
N VAL A 78 2.40 4.35 -8.19
CA VAL A 78 1.98 3.42 -9.25
C VAL A 78 0.71 3.91 -9.90
N THR A 79 0.77 4.09 -11.22
CA THR A 79 -0.34 4.59 -12.05
C THR A 79 -1.41 3.52 -12.26
N PRO A 80 -2.67 3.91 -12.55
CA PRO A 80 -3.73 2.95 -12.89
C PRO A 80 -3.40 2.06 -14.08
N GLU A 81 -2.65 2.56 -15.07
CA GLU A 81 -2.24 1.83 -16.26
C GLU A 81 -1.24 0.73 -15.92
N GLU A 82 -0.20 1.05 -15.15
CA GLU A 82 0.77 0.07 -14.63
C GLU A 82 0.08 -0.97 -13.74
N LEU A 83 -0.83 -0.51 -12.88
CA LEU A 83 -1.60 -1.40 -12.02
C LEU A 83 -2.41 -2.41 -12.84
N ARG A 84 -3.05 -1.97 -13.93
CA ARG A 84 -3.80 -2.89 -14.81
C ARG A 84 -2.89 -3.96 -15.40
N GLY A 85 -1.71 -3.60 -15.88
CA GLY A 85 -0.75 -4.57 -16.42
C GLY A 85 -0.32 -5.62 -15.38
N GLU A 86 -0.12 -5.20 -14.13
CA GLU A 86 0.21 -6.11 -13.02
C GLU A 86 -0.95 -7.02 -12.62
N LEU A 87 -2.19 -6.50 -12.65
CA LEU A 87 -3.40 -7.28 -12.36
C LEU A 87 -3.62 -8.40 -13.39
N ASP A 88 -3.44 -8.09 -14.67
CA ASP A 88 -3.61 -9.07 -15.75
C ASP A 88 -2.58 -10.21 -15.63
N GLY A 89 -1.37 -9.92 -15.14
CA GLY A 89 -0.34 -10.93 -14.88
C GLY A 89 -0.57 -11.77 -13.61
N ALA A 90 -1.25 -11.21 -12.61
CA ALA A 90 -1.52 -11.89 -11.33
C ALA A 90 -2.75 -12.81 -11.37
N LEU A 91 -3.65 -12.62 -12.35
CA LEU A 91 -4.90 -13.35 -12.52
C LEU A 91 -4.87 -14.36 -13.68
N ALA A 92 -3.75 -14.48 -14.39
CA ALA A 92 -3.52 -15.45 -15.47
C ALA A 92 -3.05 -16.80 -14.94
#